data_AF-A0A1F8R7X7-F1
#
_entry.id   AF-A0A1F8R7X7-F1
#
_cell.length_a   1.000
_cell.length_b   1.000
_cell.length_c   1.000
_cell.angle_alpha   90.00
_cell.angle_beta   90.00
_cell.angle_gamma   90.00
#
_symmetry.space_group_name_H-M   'P 1'
#
loop_
_entity.id
_entity.type
_entity.pdbx_description
1 polymer ?
#
loop_
_entity_poly.entity_id
_entity_poly.type
_entity_poly.pdbx_seq_one_letter_code
_entity_poly.pdbx_strand_id
1 'polypeptide(L)'
;MWTGMDIRPQTSRILHGVTQFDIIDRVPDNAQIVSVEVEFTGRSALYLTPQASGTWSLNLLSSNVDTLWAKSGFGYWHIHNTRVDASIPPALTNADLEVGRPNIFRFDEAQIALVQQRLASTGKLSFRLDGTTTTPFTRQIFNWSGWSPPILRIVYVQRPG
;
A
#
# COMPACT_ATOMS: atom_id res chain seq x y z
N MET A 1 -27.94 -5.67 -26.73
CA MET A 1 -27.86 -6.29 -25.40
C MET A 1 -27.46 -7.74 -25.62
N TRP A 2 -26.27 -8.12 -25.15
CA TRP A 2 -25.76 -9.48 -25.25
C TRP A 2 -25.52 -9.97 -23.84
N THR A 3 -25.96 -11.18 -23.56
CA THR A 3 -25.61 -11.90 -22.34
C THR A 3 -24.97 -13.21 -22.74
N GLY A 4 -23.70 -13.36 -22.40
CA GLY A 4 -23.00 -14.64 -22.36
C GLY A 4 -22.13 -14.67 -21.12
N MET A 5 -22.12 -15.83 -20.46
CA MET A 5 -21.30 -16.11 -19.30
C MET A 5 -20.13 -16.98 -19.74
N ASP A 6 -18.90 -16.53 -19.47
CA ASP A 6 -17.70 -17.34 -19.59
C ASP A 6 -17.66 -18.34 -18.42
N ILE A 7 -17.79 -19.64 -18.73
CA ILE A 7 -17.85 -20.74 -17.76
C ILE A 7 -16.49 -21.38 -17.46
N ARG A 8 -15.38 -20.76 -17.91
CA ARG A 8 -14.04 -21.32 -17.67
C ARG A 8 -13.72 -21.35 -16.16
N PRO A 9 -13.27 -22.48 -15.61
CA PRO A 9 -12.81 -22.55 -14.24
C PRO A 9 -11.53 -21.71 -14.08
N GLN A 10 -11.60 -20.78 -13.15
CA GLN A 10 -10.52 -20.48 -12.23
C GLN A 10 -9.23 -19.77 -12.66
N THR A 11 -9.28 -18.46 -12.89
CA THR A 11 -8.09 -17.62 -12.74
C THR A 11 -7.95 -17.11 -11.31
N SER A 12 -6.79 -17.43 -10.72
CA SER A 12 -6.29 -16.79 -9.51
C SER A 12 -6.32 -15.27 -9.64
N ARG A 13 -6.83 -14.58 -8.61
CA ARG A 13 -6.88 -13.12 -8.58
C ARG A 13 -5.82 -12.60 -7.62
N ILE A 14 -5.06 -11.61 -8.09
CA ILE A 14 -4.12 -10.85 -7.26
C ILE A 14 -4.76 -9.49 -7.02
N LEU A 15 -4.81 -9.09 -5.75
CA LEU A 15 -5.53 -7.90 -5.31
C LEU A 15 -4.53 -6.91 -4.73
N HIS A 16 -4.60 -5.68 -5.24
CA HIS A 16 -3.72 -4.59 -4.86
C HIS A 16 -4.54 -3.44 -4.30
N GLY A 17 -4.26 -3.01 -3.07
CA GLY A 17 -4.56 -1.66 -2.61
C GLY A 17 -3.40 -0.74 -2.97
N VAL A 18 -3.65 0.49 -3.40
CA VAL A 18 -2.58 1.44 -3.75
C VAL A 18 -2.85 2.81 -3.12
N THR A 19 -1.79 3.46 -2.66
CA THR A 19 -1.84 4.87 -2.23
C THR A 19 -0.51 5.55 -2.51
N GLN A 20 -0.55 6.87 -2.73
CA GLN A 20 0.64 7.70 -2.84
C GLN A 20 0.53 8.86 -1.86
N PHE A 21 1.67 9.23 -1.27
CA PHE A 21 1.79 10.40 -0.41
C PHE A 21 2.82 11.38 -0.97
N ASP A 22 2.47 12.65 -0.92
CA ASP A 22 3.41 13.77 -1.13
C ASP A 22 4.03 14.17 0.21
N ILE A 23 5.36 14.14 0.28
CA ILE A 23 6.13 14.47 1.49
C ILE A 23 6.99 15.72 1.33
N ILE A 24 7.19 16.20 0.10
CA ILE A 24 8.04 17.37 -0.20
C ILE A 24 7.57 18.65 0.50
N ASP A 25 6.26 18.89 0.56
CA ASP A 25 5.72 20.09 1.19
C ASP A 25 5.56 19.95 2.72
N ARG A 26 5.93 18.79 3.29
CA ARG A 26 5.67 18.45 4.70
C ARG A 26 6.93 18.23 5.52
N VAL A 27 8.03 17.88 4.86
CA VAL A 27 9.32 17.59 5.49
C VAL A 27 10.38 18.46 4.82
N PRO A 28 11.09 19.34 5.56
CA PRO A 28 12.15 20.16 4.99
C PRO A 28 13.26 19.33 4.34
N ASP A 29 13.84 19.83 3.25
CA ASP A 29 14.88 19.12 2.47
C ASP A 29 16.11 18.74 3.30
N ASN A 30 16.45 19.53 4.32
CA ASN A 30 17.59 19.28 5.22
C ASN A 30 17.21 18.51 6.50
N ALA A 31 15.98 18.02 6.60
CA ALA A 31 15.52 17.28 7.75
C ALA A 31 16.09 15.85 7.74
N GLN A 32 16.47 15.37 8.92
CA GLN A 32 16.77 13.97 9.14
C GLN A 32 15.52 13.27 9.67
N ILE A 33 15.02 12.30 8.91
CA ILE A 33 13.89 11.48 9.31
C ILE A 33 14.30 10.56 10.46
N VAL A 34 13.49 10.56 11.51
CA VAL A 34 13.69 9.78 12.74
C VAL A 34 12.77 8.57 12.77
N SER A 35 11.51 8.74 12.37
CA SER A 35 10.56 7.64 12.28
C SER A 35 9.52 7.87 11.20
N VAL A 36 9.05 6.77 10.61
CA VAL A 36 7.98 6.77 9.61
C VAL A 36 6.97 5.70 9.99
N GLU A 37 5.70 6.07 9.97
CA GLU A 37 4.57 5.14 10.15
C GLU A 37 3.52 5.39 9.07
N VAL A 38 2.94 4.30 8.55
CA VAL A 38 1.75 4.36 7.71
C VAL A 38 0.62 3.62 8.39
N GLU A 39 -0.56 4.23 8.40
CA GLU A 39 -1.76 3.65 8.98
C GLU A 39 -2.84 3.47 7.91
N PHE A 40 -3.38 2.24 7.85
CA PHE A 40 -4.57 1.92 7.08
C PHE A 40 -5.67 1.43 8.02
N THR A 41 -6.85 2.05 7.95
CA THR A 41 -8.02 1.61 8.71
C THR A 41 -8.94 0.76 7.86
N GLY A 42 -9.37 -0.38 8.39
CA GLY A 42 -10.31 -1.27 7.71
C GLY A 42 -11.68 -0.64 7.51
N ARG A 43 -12.24 -0.74 6.29
CA ARG A 43 -13.56 -0.20 5.95
C ARG A 43 -14.64 -1.26 5.89
N SER A 44 -14.37 -2.38 5.23
CA SER A 44 -15.36 -3.42 5.01
C SER A 44 -14.70 -4.77 4.85
N ALA A 45 -15.20 -5.72 5.64
CA ALA A 45 -14.87 -7.15 5.57
C ALA A 45 -15.89 -7.95 4.73
N LEU A 46 -16.83 -7.29 4.04
CA LEU A 46 -17.95 -7.94 3.33
C LEU A 46 -17.51 -9.01 2.32
N TYR A 47 -16.29 -8.89 1.80
CA TYR A 47 -15.71 -9.80 0.81
C TYR A 47 -14.49 -10.56 1.35
N LEU A 48 -14.38 -10.70 2.67
CA LEU A 48 -13.48 -11.65 3.29
C LEU A 48 -14.21 -12.98 3.49
N THR A 49 -13.64 -14.06 3.00
CA THR A 49 -14.05 -15.42 3.34
C THR A 49 -13.43 -15.77 4.69
N PRO A 50 -14.20 -15.89 5.79
CA PRO A 50 -13.65 -16.01 7.14
C PRO A 50 -12.73 -17.22 7.33
N GLN A 51 -13.01 -18.33 6.64
CA GLN A 51 -12.28 -19.59 6.73
C GLN A 51 -11.02 -19.67 5.83
N ALA A 52 -10.76 -18.66 5.01
CA ALA A 52 -9.61 -18.67 4.12
C ALA A 52 -8.41 -17.96 4.77
N SER A 53 -7.22 -18.55 4.71
CA SER A 53 -6.00 -18.02 5.31
C SER A 53 -5.33 -16.95 4.44
N GLY A 54 -5.97 -15.79 4.30
CA GLY A 54 -5.43 -14.66 3.56
C GLY A 54 -4.44 -13.83 4.39
N THR A 55 -3.40 -13.34 3.73
CA THR A 55 -2.51 -12.29 4.27
C THR A 55 -2.48 -11.06 3.38
N TRP A 56 -2.17 -9.92 3.99
CA TRP A 56 -1.94 -8.65 3.32
C TRP A 56 -0.62 -8.02 3.79
N SER A 57 0.21 -7.58 2.86
CA SER A 57 1.51 -6.96 3.16
C SER A 57 1.61 -5.57 2.56
N LEU A 58 2.12 -4.60 3.32
CA LEU A 58 2.43 -3.27 2.81
C LEU A 58 3.80 -3.26 2.15
N ASN A 59 3.86 -2.78 0.92
CA ASN A 59 5.09 -2.71 0.13
C ASN A 59 5.33 -1.28 -0.36
N LEU A 60 6.52 -0.75 -0.09
CA LEU A 60 7.04 0.47 -0.69
C LEU A 60 7.49 0.15 -2.12
N LEU A 61 6.90 0.84 -3.09
CA LEU A 61 7.23 0.69 -4.50
C LEU A 61 8.47 1.52 -4.88
N SER A 62 9.10 1.12 -5.98
CA SER A 62 10.22 1.84 -6.57
C SER A 62 9.85 3.25 -7.02
N SER A 63 10.76 4.21 -6.92
CA SER A 63 10.53 5.64 -7.20
C SER A 63 10.17 5.90 -8.66
N ASN A 64 10.54 4.97 -9.55
CA ASN A 64 10.20 5.05 -10.96
C ASN A 64 8.68 5.20 -11.18
N VAL A 65 7.87 4.70 -10.24
CA VAL A 65 6.41 4.76 -10.32
C VAL A 65 5.86 6.12 -9.89
N ASP A 66 6.60 6.88 -9.08
CA ASP A 66 6.05 8.07 -8.39
C ASP A 66 5.54 9.14 -9.36
N THR A 67 6.16 9.27 -10.53
CA THR A 67 5.78 10.25 -11.57
C THR A 67 4.75 9.73 -12.58
N LEU A 68 4.37 8.46 -12.48
CA LEU A 68 3.53 7.80 -13.48
C LEU A 68 2.04 7.87 -13.15
N TRP A 69 1.65 8.16 -11.91
CA TRP A 69 0.27 8.15 -11.44
C TRP A 69 -0.67 9.06 -12.25
N ALA A 70 -0.18 10.22 -12.67
CA ALA A 70 -0.94 11.19 -13.47
C ALA A 70 -0.85 10.95 -14.99
N LYS A 71 -0.07 9.96 -15.45
CA LYS A 71 0.14 9.72 -16.89
C LYS A 71 -1.00 8.90 -17.47
N SER A 72 -1.45 9.31 -18.65
CA SER A 72 -2.42 8.55 -19.44
C SER A 72 -1.89 7.13 -19.72
N GLY A 73 -2.73 6.12 -19.49
CA GLY A 73 -2.36 4.70 -19.67
C GLY A 73 -1.69 4.04 -18.47
N PHE A 74 -1.35 4.79 -17.41
CA PHE A 74 -0.95 4.18 -16.14
C PHE A 74 -2.13 3.44 -15.52
N GLY A 75 -1.90 2.20 -15.06
CA GLY A 75 -2.99 1.31 -14.66
C GLY A 75 -2.49 0.05 -13.98
N TYR A 76 -3.39 -0.91 -13.78
CA TYR A 76 -3.14 -2.10 -12.95
C TYR A 76 -1.80 -2.80 -13.25
N TRP A 77 -1.51 -3.10 -14.52
CA TRP A 77 -0.30 -3.85 -14.88
C TRP A 77 1.00 -3.09 -14.60
N HIS A 78 0.97 -1.76 -14.65
CA HIS A 78 2.13 -0.95 -14.28
C HIS A 78 2.42 -1.08 -12.78
N ILE A 79 1.39 -0.89 -11.94
CA ILE A 79 1.49 -1.08 -10.49
C ILE A 79 1.89 -2.52 -10.14
N HIS A 80 1.24 -3.50 -10.76
CA HIS A 80 1.45 -4.91 -10.47
C HIS A 80 2.89 -5.34 -10.74
N ASN A 81 3.47 -4.88 -11.84
CA ASN A 81 4.85 -5.20 -12.23
C ASN A 81 5.89 -4.25 -11.63
N THR A 82 5.49 -3.23 -10.87
CA THR A 82 6.43 -2.32 -10.23
C THR A 82 7.26 -3.06 -9.19
N ARG A 83 8.57 -2.86 -9.22
CA ARG A 83 9.50 -3.41 -8.24
C ARG A 83 9.15 -2.90 -6.84
N VAL A 84 9.18 -3.81 -5.87
CA VAL A 84 9.12 -3.49 -4.44
C VAL A 84 10.52 -3.17 -3.95
N ASP A 85 10.72 -1.99 -3.37
CA ASP A 85 11.98 -1.59 -2.77
C ASP A 85 12.06 -2.04 -1.30
N ALA A 86 10.92 -2.10 -0.60
CA ALA A 86 10.84 -2.65 0.76
C ALA A 86 9.44 -3.18 1.10
N SER A 87 9.38 -4.22 1.93
CA SER A 87 8.16 -4.70 2.58
C SER A 87 8.12 -4.20 4.02
N ILE A 88 7.06 -3.50 4.40
CA ILE A 88 6.93 -2.87 5.71
C ILE A 88 6.09 -3.78 6.62
N PRO A 89 6.62 -4.23 7.77
CA PRO A 89 5.89 -5.10 8.69
C PRO A 89 4.79 -4.33 9.46
N PRO A 90 3.78 -5.03 9.99
CA PRO A 90 3.58 -6.48 9.93
C PRO A 90 2.88 -6.93 8.64
N ALA A 91 3.00 -8.21 8.29
CA ALA A 91 2.02 -8.83 7.40
C ALA A 91 0.73 -9.06 8.20
N LEU A 92 -0.40 -8.60 7.66
CA LEU A 92 -1.70 -8.71 8.28
C LEU A 92 -2.34 -10.05 7.93
N THR A 93 -3.01 -10.65 8.90
CA THR A 93 -3.82 -11.86 8.72
C THR A 93 -5.30 -11.47 8.77
N ASN A 94 -6.21 -12.40 8.45
CA ASN A 94 -7.65 -12.15 8.62
C ASN A 94 -8.03 -11.64 10.02
N ALA A 95 -7.31 -12.05 11.07
CA ALA A 95 -7.57 -11.59 12.43
C ALA A 95 -7.27 -10.09 12.62
N ASP A 96 -6.56 -9.46 11.69
CA ASP A 96 -6.23 -8.04 11.70
C ASP A 96 -7.16 -7.21 10.80
N LEU A 97 -7.98 -7.87 9.98
CA LEU A 97 -8.83 -7.27 8.96
C LEU A 97 -10.25 -7.01 9.46
N GLU A 98 -10.38 -6.07 10.39
CA GLU A 98 -11.66 -5.69 10.99
C GLU A 98 -12.09 -4.28 10.59
N VAL A 99 -13.40 -4.05 10.54
CA VAL A 99 -13.95 -2.71 10.25
C VAL A 99 -13.60 -1.76 11.40
N GLY A 100 -13.05 -0.60 11.07
CA GLY A 100 -12.65 0.42 12.03
C GLY A 100 -11.32 0.13 12.73
N ARG A 101 -10.68 -1.02 12.49
CA ARG A 101 -9.40 -1.36 13.11
C ARG A 101 -8.25 -0.66 12.38
N PRO A 102 -7.42 0.14 13.08
CA PRO A 102 -6.22 0.72 12.50
C PRO A 102 -5.11 -0.35 12.41
N ASN A 103 -4.46 -0.42 11.26
CA ASN A 103 -3.28 -1.25 11.02
C ASN A 103 -2.09 -0.32 10.79
N ILE A 104 -1.11 -0.37 11.70
CA ILE A 104 0.06 0.52 11.72
C ILE A 104 1.28 -0.25 11.25
N PHE A 105 1.93 0.27 10.22
CA PHE A 105 3.15 -0.25 9.64
C PHE A 105 4.31 0.66 10.00
N ARG A 106 5.31 0.11 10.69
CA ARG A 106 6.46 0.86 11.20
C ARG A 106 7.71 0.55 10.39
N PHE A 107 8.43 1.61 10.06
CA PHE A 107 9.62 1.52 9.23
C PHE A 107 10.83 1.24 10.10
N ASP A 108 11.67 0.31 9.67
CA ASP A 108 13.00 0.13 10.24
C ASP A 108 14.00 1.17 9.69
N GLU A 109 15.23 1.14 10.18
CA GLU A 109 16.28 2.10 9.78
C GLU A 109 16.61 2.05 8.28
N ALA A 110 16.63 0.85 7.68
CA ALA A 110 16.92 0.69 6.26
C ALA A 110 15.78 1.23 5.40
N GLN A 111 14.53 1.04 5.84
CA GLN A 111 13.34 1.56 5.20
C GLN A 111 13.23 3.08 5.36
N ILE A 112 13.61 3.64 6.51
CA ILE A 112 13.71 5.08 6.73
C ILE A 112 14.75 5.70 5.78
N ALA A 113 15.89 5.03 5.56
CA ALA A 113 16.89 5.51 4.60
C ALA A 113 16.32 5.60 3.17
N LEU A 114 15.43 4.67 2.76
CA LEU A 114 14.72 4.78 1.48
C LEU A 114 13.78 6.00 1.46
N VAL A 115 13.07 6.28 2.55
CA VAL A 115 12.21 7.48 2.64
C VAL A 115 13.05 8.76 2.57
N GLN A 116 14.21 8.80 3.22
CA GLN A 116 15.13 9.93 3.14
C GLN A 116 15.63 10.15 1.71
N GLN A 117 15.94 9.08 0.97
CA GLN A 117 16.30 9.17 -0.45
C GLN A 117 15.13 9.66 -1.32
N ARG A 118 13.90 9.25 -0.99
CA ARG A 118 12.68 9.72 -1.69
C ARG A 118 12.46 11.21 -1.48
N LEU A 119 12.65 11.71 -0.25
CA LEU A 119 12.56 13.14 0.04
C LEU A 119 13.53 13.95 -0.83
N ALA A 120 14.78 13.50 -0.95
CA ALA A 120 15.80 14.16 -1.76
C ALA A 120 15.64 14.00 -3.29
N SER A 121 14.61 13.27 -3.75
CA SER A 121 14.41 12.97 -5.18
C SER A 121 12.99 13.28 -5.63
N THR A 122 12.07 12.32 -5.52
CA THR A 122 10.69 12.47 -6.03
C THR A 122 9.80 13.25 -5.08
N GLY A 123 10.14 13.32 -3.80
CA GLY A 123 9.30 13.90 -2.76
C GLY A 123 8.00 13.12 -2.53
N LYS A 124 7.92 11.86 -3.01
CA LYS A 124 6.72 11.03 -3.02
C LYS A 124 7.01 9.64 -2.50
N LEU A 125 6.00 9.02 -1.88
CA LEU A 125 6.02 7.63 -1.45
C LEU A 125 4.82 6.89 -2.04
N SER A 126 5.08 5.91 -2.90
CA SER A 126 4.04 5.05 -3.48
C SER A 126 4.01 3.69 -2.76
N PHE A 127 2.84 3.31 -2.26
CA PHE A 127 2.64 2.06 -1.54
C PHE A 127 1.65 1.14 -2.25
N ARG A 128 1.89 -0.16 -2.11
CA ARG A 128 1.01 -1.23 -2.56
C ARG A 128 0.73 -2.19 -1.41
N LEU A 129 -0.54 -2.42 -1.11
CA LEU A 129 -1.00 -3.49 -0.22
C LEU A 129 -1.27 -4.72 -1.07
N ASP A 130 -0.46 -5.75 -0.89
CA ASP A 130 -0.55 -7.00 -1.65
C ASP A 130 -1.36 -8.02 -0.85
N GLY A 131 -2.54 -8.37 -1.36
CA GLY A 131 -3.35 -9.46 -0.82
C GLY A 131 -2.92 -10.81 -1.39
N THR A 132 -3.07 -11.87 -0.59
CA THR A 132 -2.81 -13.24 -1.04
C THR A 132 -3.63 -13.58 -2.29
N THR A 133 -2.99 -14.25 -3.23
CA THR A 133 -3.64 -14.77 -4.44
C THR A 133 -4.83 -15.65 -4.09
N THR A 134 -6.04 -15.22 -4.49
CA THR A 134 -7.25 -15.98 -4.19
C THR A 134 -7.65 -16.88 -5.34
N THR A 135 -8.02 -18.11 -5.02
CA THR A 135 -8.79 -18.94 -5.94
C THR A 135 -10.17 -18.31 -6.17
N PRO A 136 -10.86 -18.59 -7.28
CA PRO A 136 -12.03 -17.82 -7.71
C PRO A 136 -13.27 -17.99 -6.83
N PHE A 137 -13.31 -19.05 -6.04
CA PHE A 137 -14.38 -19.30 -5.07
C PHE A 137 -14.09 -18.67 -3.71
N THR A 138 -12.86 -18.17 -3.49
CA THR A 138 -12.46 -17.48 -2.28
C THR A 138 -12.46 -15.97 -2.54
N ARG A 139 -13.02 -15.18 -1.62
CA ARG A 139 -12.90 -13.73 -1.66
C ARG A 139 -11.98 -13.29 -0.54
N GLN A 140 -10.93 -12.55 -0.88
CA GLN A 140 -10.05 -11.85 0.07
C GLN A 140 -9.93 -10.40 -0.36
N ILE A 141 -11.06 -9.76 -0.64
CA ILE A 141 -11.06 -8.32 -0.97
C ILE A 141 -11.33 -7.58 0.34
N PHE A 142 -10.33 -6.88 0.83
CA PHE A 142 -10.48 -5.98 1.95
C PHE A 142 -10.54 -4.54 1.47
N ASN A 143 -11.56 -3.82 1.91
CA ASN A 143 -11.67 -2.41 1.60
C ASN A 143 -10.88 -1.61 2.64
N TRP A 144 -9.85 -0.92 2.19
CA TRP A 144 -8.95 -0.12 3.01
C TRP A 144 -9.39 1.35 3.00
N SER A 145 -9.12 2.08 4.09
CA SER A 145 -9.43 3.52 4.25
C SER A 145 -10.91 3.86 4.12
N GLY A 146 -11.60 3.83 5.27
CA GLY A 146 -13.03 4.11 5.47
C GLY A 146 -13.53 5.47 4.99
N TRP A 147 -13.94 6.30 5.96
CA TRP A 147 -14.35 7.69 5.79
C TRP A 147 -13.16 8.65 5.79
N SER A 148 -11.94 8.13 5.98
CA SER A 148 -10.71 8.90 6.07
C SER A 148 -9.61 8.23 5.23
N PRO A 149 -8.77 9.02 4.56
CA PRO A 149 -7.66 8.49 3.77
C PRO A 149 -6.63 7.78 4.67
N PRO A 150 -5.76 6.93 4.10
CA PRO A 150 -4.59 6.42 4.80
C PRO A 150 -3.76 7.56 5.39
N ILE A 151 -3.13 7.32 6.54
CA ILE A 151 -2.36 8.35 7.27
C ILE A 151 -0.88 8.01 7.18
N LEU A 152 -0.06 8.99 6.77
CA LEU A 152 1.39 8.92 6.85
C LEU A 152 1.86 9.87 7.98
N ARG A 153 2.61 9.33 8.93
CA ARG A 153 3.27 10.09 10.00
C ARG A 153 4.77 10.03 9.82
N ILE A 154 5.42 11.19 9.77
CA ILE A 154 6.88 11.30 9.70
C ILE A 154 7.31 12.18 10.86
N VAL A 155 8.22 11.66 11.69
CA VAL A 155 8.93 12.44 12.71
C VAL A 155 10.32 12.72 12.17
N TYR A 156 10.76 13.97 12.27
CA TYR A 156 12.06 14.39 11.79
C TYR A 156 12.68 15.43 12.72
N VAL A 157 14.00 15.60 12.60
CA VAL A 157 14.75 16.71 13.21
C VAL A 157 15.32 17.58 12.11
N GLN A 158 15.16 18.89 12.24
CA GLN A 158 15.77 19.83 11.32
C GLN A 158 17.25 19.99 11.67
N ARG A 159 18.14 19.75 10.71
CA ARG A 159 19.57 20.01 10.93
C ARG A 159 19.86 21.51 10.77
N PRO A 160 20.77 22.09 11.58
CA PRO A 160 21.30 23.42 11.29
C PRO A 160 21.94 23.42 9.90
N GLY A 161 21.64 24.46 9.12
CA GLY A 161 22.27 24.71 7.82
C GLY A 161 23.67 25.29 7.96
#